data_AF-A0A2A5HA08-F1
#
_entry.id   AF-A0A2A5HA08-F1
#
_cell.length_a   1.000
_cell.length_b   1.000
_cell.length_c   1.000
_cell.angle_alpha   90.00
_cell.angle_beta   90.00
_cell.angle_gamma   90.00
#
_symmetry.space_group_name_H-M   'P 1'
#
loop_
_entity.id
_entity.type
_entity.pdbx_description
1 polymer ?
#
loop_
_entity_poly.entity_id
_entity_poly.type
_entity_poly.pdbx_seq_one_letter_code
_entity_poly.pdbx_strand_id
1 'polypeptide(L)'
;MLYSFIALLVGIAVSGVFFYFKLSQVRELLEQQHQEEIESIEHNKIDRKTLRSKEQQWQRNLSKLTEEYESQLDELQQNQRRTAEQFSAEKEKFRTDLVRQVDGTQQLIYRMERNVQRLQQESEMLLGLHTTFERWDESMTGLMNQTEVMHTQNELLYQIVQNIITLSLNPAMEAARAGDFGRGFAMVASEIKELAIRSEELSKNYKNNLNKHAVVTTTTFQDIQASGKLILTAIHTKQALEDKLEHVILSGTQAI
;
A
#
# COMPACT_ATOMS: atom_id res chain seq x y z
N MET A 1 21.73 23.14 -3.41
CA MET A 1 21.51 24.44 -4.09
C MET A 1 22.20 25.59 -3.36
N LEU A 2 21.80 25.99 -2.14
CA LEU A 2 22.42 27.11 -1.40
C LEU A 2 23.94 26.91 -1.15
N TYR A 3 24.36 25.70 -0.80
CA TYR A 3 25.77 25.35 -0.58
C TYR A 3 26.67 25.49 -1.82
N SER A 4 26.14 25.23 -3.03
CA SER A 4 26.92 25.33 -4.27
C SER A 4 27.09 26.80 -4.71
N PHE A 5 26.07 27.63 -4.51
CA PHE A 5 26.16 29.08 -4.74
C PHE A 5 27.13 29.76 -3.76
N ILE A 6 27.09 29.36 -2.47
CA ILE A 6 28.05 29.82 -1.46
C ILE A 6 29.47 29.35 -1.81
N ALA A 7 29.66 28.11 -2.27
CA ALA A 7 30.97 27.61 -2.68
C ALA A 7 31.57 28.39 -3.87
N LEU A 8 30.75 28.79 -4.84
CA LEU A 8 31.19 29.58 -5.99
C LEU A 8 31.55 31.01 -5.61
N LEU A 9 30.75 31.67 -4.74
CA LEU A 9 31.07 32.99 -4.22
C LEU A 9 32.32 33.00 -3.33
N VAL A 10 32.49 31.97 -2.50
CA VAL A 10 33.70 31.77 -1.67
C VAL A 10 34.90 31.52 -2.57
N GLY A 11 34.76 30.75 -3.66
CA GLY A 11 35.84 30.53 -4.64
C GLY A 11 36.31 31.81 -5.32
N ILE A 12 35.37 32.68 -5.74
CA ILE A 12 35.68 33.98 -6.35
C ILE A 12 36.36 34.90 -5.32
N ALA A 13 35.86 34.95 -4.08
CA ALA A 13 36.44 35.76 -3.02
C ALA A 13 37.84 35.30 -2.62
N VAL A 14 38.07 33.98 -2.50
CA VAL A 14 39.37 33.41 -2.16
C VAL A 14 40.39 33.65 -3.27
N SER A 15 40.01 33.50 -4.55
CA SER A 15 40.88 33.85 -5.68
C SER A 15 41.21 35.34 -5.71
N GLY A 16 40.24 36.22 -5.45
CA GLY A 16 40.46 37.66 -5.39
C GLY A 16 41.40 38.07 -4.25
N VAL A 17 41.25 37.47 -3.07
CA VAL A 17 42.14 37.70 -1.91
C VAL A 17 43.54 37.16 -2.16
N PHE A 18 43.67 35.96 -2.73
CA PHE A 18 44.96 35.39 -3.11
C PHE A 18 45.68 36.25 -4.15
N PHE A 19 44.94 36.77 -5.13
CA PHE A 19 45.45 37.69 -6.14
C PHE A 19 45.91 39.02 -5.53
N TYR A 20 45.11 39.61 -4.64
CA TYR A 20 45.47 40.83 -3.91
C TYR A 20 46.74 40.64 -3.06
N PHE A 21 46.87 39.49 -2.40
CA PHE A 21 48.03 39.15 -1.56
C PHE A 21 49.31 38.92 -2.39
N LYS A 22 49.18 38.27 -3.55
CA LYS A 22 50.27 38.18 -4.53
C LYS A 22 50.69 39.56 -5.04
N LEU A 23 49.72 40.44 -5.31
CA LEU A 23 49.99 41.81 -5.75
C LEU A 23 50.73 42.64 -4.69
N SER A 24 50.36 42.49 -3.41
CA SER A 24 51.03 43.18 -2.31
C SER A 24 52.46 42.68 -2.11
N GLN A 25 52.70 41.37 -2.19
CA GLN A 25 54.07 40.83 -2.10
C GLN A 25 54.98 41.31 -3.22
N VAL A 26 54.47 41.36 -4.46
CA VAL A 26 55.23 41.85 -5.61
C VAL A 26 55.52 43.34 -5.47
N ARG A 27 54.55 44.12 -5.00
CA ARG A 27 54.74 45.56 -4.72
C ARG A 27 55.79 45.79 -3.63
N GLU A 28 55.76 45.00 -2.57
CA GLU A 28 56.72 45.09 -1.47
C GLU A 28 58.14 44.72 -1.91
N LEU A 29 58.29 43.68 -2.75
CA LEU A 29 59.58 43.32 -3.38
C LEU A 29 60.10 44.40 -4.33
N LEU A 30 59.21 45.02 -5.11
CA LEU A 30 59.54 46.14 -6.00
C LEU A 30 59.94 47.39 -5.21
N GLU A 31 59.26 47.68 -4.09
CA GLU A 31 59.58 48.81 -3.21
C GLU A 31 60.90 48.59 -2.45
N GLN A 32 61.21 47.35 -2.02
CA GLN A 32 62.51 47.01 -1.44
C GLN A 32 63.66 47.11 -2.44
N GLN A 33 63.49 46.61 -3.66
CA GLN A 33 64.48 46.81 -4.73
C GLN A 33 64.65 48.30 -5.08
N HIS A 34 63.56 49.07 -5.07
CA HIS A 34 63.65 50.52 -5.29
C HIS A 34 64.38 51.25 -4.17
N GLN A 35 64.20 50.89 -2.90
CA GLN A 35 64.95 51.51 -1.80
C GLN A 35 66.44 51.16 -1.82
N GLU A 36 66.80 49.91 -2.07
CA GLU A 36 68.21 49.51 -2.25
C GLU A 36 68.85 50.20 -3.47
N GLU A 37 68.09 50.43 -4.55
CA GLU A 37 68.60 51.12 -5.74
C GLU A 37 68.72 52.65 -5.57
N ILE A 38 67.80 53.31 -4.85
CA ILE A 38 67.89 54.76 -4.57
C ILE A 38 69.11 55.06 -3.69
N GLU A 39 69.41 54.24 -2.69
CA GLU A 39 70.65 54.36 -1.90
C GLU A 39 71.92 54.13 -2.75
N SER A 40 71.86 53.27 -3.77
CA SER A 40 72.98 53.01 -4.68
C SER A 40 73.19 54.10 -5.76
N ILE A 41 72.14 54.86 -6.10
CA ILE A 41 72.17 55.96 -7.07
C ILE A 41 72.76 57.23 -6.43
N GLU A 42 72.51 57.50 -5.15
CA GLU A 42 73.11 58.63 -4.42
C GLU A 42 74.65 58.54 -4.32
N HIS A 43 75.23 57.33 -4.34
CA HIS A 43 76.68 57.11 -4.20
C HIS A 43 77.47 56.96 -5.53
N ASN A 44 76.86 57.30 -6.68
CA ASN A 44 77.52 57.54 -7.98
C ASN A 44 78.58 56.49 -8.42
N LYS A 45 78.20 55.20 -8.53
CA LYS A 45 79.05 54.12 -9.05
C LYS A 45 78.35 53.16 -10.04
N ILE A 46 77.44 53.65 -10.89
CA ILE A 46 76.82 52.80 -11.93
C ILE A 46 77.08 53.40 -13.32
N ASP A 47 77.85 52.70 -14.17
CA ASP A 47 78.14 53.09 -15.56
C ASP A 47 76.87 53.00 -16.44
N ARG A 48 76.75 53.88 -17.44
CA ARG A 48 75.61 54.04 -18.35
C ARG A 48 75.31 52.76 -19.13
N LYS A 49 76.32 51.90 -19.36
CA LYS A 49 76.15 50.57 -19.94
C LYS A 49 75.39 49.60 -19.01
N THR A 50 75.68 49.63 -17.71
CA THR A 50 75.02 48.79 -16.70
C THR A 50 73.56 49.19 -16.49
N LEU A 51 73.26 50.50 -16.55
CA LEU A 51 71.88 50.99 -16.54
C LEU A 51 71.08 50.50 -17.76
N ARG A 52 71.66 50.58 -18.97
CA ARG A 52 70.99 50.07 -20.19
C ARG A 52 70.77 48.55 -20.17
N SER A 53 71.72 47.78 -19.66
CA SER A 53 71.55 46.32 -19.56
C SER A 53 70.48 45.95 -18.54
N LYS A 54 70.40 46.69 -17.42
CA LYS A 54 69.32 46.54 -16.44
C LYS A 54 67.98 46.91 -17.06
N GLU A 55 67.87 48.06 -17.73
CA GLU A 55 66.64 48.49 -18.43
C GLU A 55 66.15 47.45 -19.43
N GLN A 56 67.04 46.84 -20.23
CA GLN A 56 66.69 45.74 -21.13
C GLN A 56 66.26 44.47 -20.39
N GLN A 57 66.82 44.19 -19.21
CA GLN A 57 66.38 43.07 -18.37
C GLN A 57 65.00 43.34 -17.79
N TRP A 58 64.74 44.56 -17.31
CA TRP A 58 63.43 45.00 -16.84
C TRP A 58 62.37 44.89 -17.94
N GLN A 59 62.66 45.36 -19.15
CA GLN A 59 61.72 45.23 -20.27
C GLN A 59 61.43 43.77 -20.62
N ARG A 60 62.43 42.89 -20.60
CA ARG A 60 62.23 41.44 -20.82
C ARG A 60 61.45 40.76 -19.70
N ASN A 61 61.68 41.18 -18.45
CA ASN A 61 60.93 40.64 -17.32
C ASN A 61 59.48 41.12 -17.36
N LEU A 62 59.25 42.39 -17.71
CA LEU A 62 57.92 42.95 -17.87
C LEU A 62 57.15 42.27 -19.01
N SER A 63 57.79 42.03 -20.16
CA SER A 63 57.15 41.36 -21.29
C SER A 63 56.76 39.91 -20.96
N LYS A 64 57.65 39.17 -20.29
CA LYS A 64 57.35 37.81 -19.83
C LYS A 64 56.20 37.79 -18.83
N LEU A 65 56.19 38.74 -17.89
CA LEU A 65 55.14 38.85 -16.90
C LEU A 65 53.79 39.19 -17.54
N THR A 66 53.77 40.09 -18.54
CA THR A 66 52.53 40.41 -19.27
C THR A 66 52.02 39.22 -20.09
N GLU A 67 52.89 38.47 -20.77
CA GLU A 67 52.51 37.25 -21.49
C GLU A 67 51.95 36.18 -20.53
N GLU A 68 52.57 36.02 -19.36
CA GLU A 68 52.09 35.08 -18.34
C GLU A 68 50.72 35.50 -17.78
N TYR A 69 50.48 36.79 -17.56
CA TYR A 69 49.17 37.31 -17.14
C TYR A 69 48.09 37.16 -18.21
N GLU A 70 48.40 37.43 -19.47
CA GLU A 70 47.46 37.23 -20.58
C GLU A 70 47.07 35.76 -20.70
N SER A 71 48.05 34.84 -20.60
CA SER A 71 47.79 33.40 -20.59
C SER A 71 46.90 32.96 -19.42
N GLN A 72 47.16 33.48 -18.21
CA GLN A 72 46.32 33.16 -17.04
C GLN A 72 44.90 33.73 -17.16
N LEU A 73 44.75 34.91 -17.77
CA LEU A 73 43.45 35.52 -18.02
C LEU A 73 42.63 34.69 -19.02
N ASP A 74 43.27 34.21 -20.09
CA ASP A 74 42.64 33.35 -21.09
C ASP A 74 42.22 32.00 -20.50
N GLU A 75 43.09 31.37 -19.69
CA GLU A 75 42.74 30.14 -18.98
C GLU A 75 41.57 30.33 -18.02
N LEU A 76 41.56 31.43 -17.27
CA LEU A 76 40.47 31.77 -16.36
C LEU A 76 39.15 31.96 -17.12
N GLN A 77 39.17 32.71 -18.22
CA GLN A 77 37.99 32.92 -19.06
C GLN A 77 37.48 31.60 -19.67
N GLN A 78 38.39 30.74 -20.13
CA GLN A 78 38.03 29.44 -20.67
C GLN A 78 37.42 28.54 -19.59
N ASN A 79 37.99 28.53 -18.38
CA ASN A 79 37.47 27.76 -17.25
C ASN A 79 36.08 28.26 -16.82
N GLN A 80 35.86 29.58 -16.80
CA GLN A 80 34.55 30.17 -16.52
C GLN A 80 33.51 29.74 -17.57
N ARG A 81 33.84 29.79 -18.87
CA ARG A 81 32.94 29.34 -19.94
C ARG A 81 32.58 27.86 -19.79
N ARG A 82 33.57 26.99 -19.58
CA ARG A 82 33.34 25.54 -19.36
C ARG A 82 32.43 25.29 -18.16
N THR A 83 32.66 26.00 -17.05
CA THR A 83 31.83 25.86 -15.84
C THR A 83 30.39 26.33 -16.09
N ALA A 84 30.21 27.43 -16.83
CA ALA A 84 28.88 27.94 -17.19
C ALA A 84 28.11 26.96 -18.11
N GLU A 85 28.79 26.38 -19.10
CA GLU A 85 28.22 25.35 -19.98
C GLU A 85 27.80 24.09 -19.20
N GLN A 86 28.67 23.61 -18.30
CA GLN A 86 28.37 22.47 -17.42
C GLN A 86 27.16 22.76 -16.52
N PHE A 87 27.12 23.94 -15.91
CA PHE A 87 26.00 24.33 -15.06
C PHE A 87 24.69 24.44 -15.85
N SER A 88 24.73 24.98 -17.07
CA SER A 88 23.55 25.04 -17.95
C SER A 88 23.05 23.65 -18.33
N ALA A 89 23.96 22.72 -18.64
CA ALA A 89 23.60 21.35 -18.98
C ALA A 89 23.01 20.59 -17.78
N GLU A 90 23.57 20.77 -16.58
CA GLU A 90 23.04 20.20 -15.34
C GLU A 90 21.65 20.74 -15.00
N LYS A 91 21.45 22.06 -15.15
CA LYS A 91 20.15 22.70 -14.97
C LYS A 91 19.08 22.13 -15.90
N GLU A 92 19.42 21.89 -17.16
CA GLU A 92 18.47 21.36 -18.15
C GLU A 92 18.12 19.88 -17.89
N LYS A 93 19.10 19.08 -17.45
CA LYS A 93 18.84 17.73 -16.94
C LYS A 93 17.92 17.76 -15.72
N PHE A 94 18.21 18.60 -14.74
CA PHE A 94 17.38 18.75 -13.54
C PHE A 94 15.95 19.19 -13.87
N ARG A 95 15.77 20.12 -14.81
CA ARG A 95 14.46 20.53 -15.30
C ARG A 95 13.69 19.36 -15.93
N THR A 96 14.37 18.58 -16.76
CA THR A 96 13.77 17.40 -17.42
C THR A 96 13.35 16.34 -16.41
N ASP A 97 14.18 16.08 -15.41
CA ASP A 97 13.89 15.12 -14.34
C ASP A 97 12.73 15.59 -13.46
N LEU A 98 12.66 16.89 -13.12
CA LEU A 98 11.51 17.47 -12.42
C LEU A 98 10.21 17.31 -13.21
N VAL A 99 10.22 17.61 -14.52
CA VAL A 99 9.03 17.43 -15.37
C VAL A 99 8.57 15.97 -15.39
N ARG A 100 9.51 15.02 -15.50
CA ARG A 100 9.19 13.58 -15.42
C ARG A 100 8.63 13.18 -14.06
N GLN A 101 9.16 13.74 -12.98
CA GLN A 101 8.68 13.44 -11.62
C GLN A 101 7.27 14.00 -11.39
N VAL A 102 6.98 15.21 -11.88
CA VAL A 102 5.64 15.80 -11.82
C VAL A 102 4.64 14.96 -12.62
N ASP A 103 4.97 14.59 -13.86
CA ASP A 103 4.12 13.73 -14.69
C ASP A 103 3.88 12.35 -14.04
N GLY A 104 4.93 11.74 -13.48
CA GLY A 104 4.84 10.50 -12.73
C GLY A 104 3.92 10.59 -11.51
N THR A 105 4.00 11.70 -10.76
CA THR A 105 3.12 11.98 -9.62
C THR A 105 1.67 12.17 -10.06
N GLN A 106 1.42 12.91 -11.15
CA GLN A 106 0.07 13.11 -11.68
C GLN A 106 -0.58 11.80 -12.13
N GLN A 107 0.18 10.93 -12.80
CA GLN A 107 -0.28 9.59 -13.18
C GLN A 107 -0.53 8.69 -11.97
N LEU A 108 0.24 8.86 -10.89
CA LEU A 108 -0.01 8.16 -9.62
C LEU A 108 -1.34 8.61 -9.01
N ILE A 109 -1.59 9.92 -8.90
CA ILE A 109 -2.84 10.48 -8.38
C ILE A 109 -4.04 9.93 -9.16
N TYR A 110 -4.00 9.97 -10.50
CA TYR A 110 -5.07 9.43 -11.34
C TYR A 110 -5.34 7.93 -11.12
N ARG A 111 -4.29 7.13 -10.90
CA ARG A 111 -4.44 5.71 -10.57
C ARG A 111 -5.06 5.52 -9.17
N MET A 112 -4.71 6.37 -8.22
CA MET A 112 -5.26 6.32 -6.87
C MET A 112 -6.74 6.71 -6.83
N GLU A 113 -7.16 7.74 -7.56
CA GLU A 113 -8.57 8.13 -7.67
C GLU A 113 -9.43 6.98 -8.24
N ARG A 114 -8.96 6.31 -9.29
CA ARG A 114 -9.65 5.12 -9.82
C ARG A 114 -9.70 3.97 -8.83
N ASN A 115 -8.66 3.78 -8.03
CA ASN A 115 -8.68 2.77 -6.98
C ASN A 115 -9.72 3.10 -5.90
N VAL A 116 -9.83 4.36 -5.46
CA VAL A 116 -10.87 4.79 -4.50
C VAL A 116 -12.26 4.50 -5.04
N GLN A 117 -12.55 4.84 -6.31
CA GLN A 117 -13.85 4.54 -6.93
C GLN A 117 -14.15 3.04 -6.97
N ARG A 118 -13.15 2.22 -7.32
CA ARG A 118 -13.30 0.76 -7.32
C ARG A 118 -13.52 0.23 -5.90
N LEU A 119 -12.82 0.78 -4.91
CA LEU A 119 -12.98 0.37 -3.52
C LEU A 119 -14.40 0.63 -3.02
N GLN A 120 -14.97 1.79 -3.37
CA GLN A 120 -16.34 2.17 -3.05
C GLN A 120 -17.37 1.21 -3.65
N GLN A 121 -17.24 0.86 -4.94
CA GLN A 121 -18.12 -0.10 -5.59
C GLN A 121 -18.09 -1.49 -4.93
N GLU A 122 -16.89 -1.96 -4.60
CA GLU A 122 -16.73 -3.22 -3.89
C GLU A 122 -17.27 -3.15 -2.44
N SER A 123 -17.24 -1.98 -1.79
CA SER A 123 -17.83 -1.76 -0.46
C SER A 123 -19.36 -1.88 -0.50
N GLU A 124 -20.00 -1.27 -1.50
CA GLU A 124 -21.44 -1.42 -1.75
C GLU A 124 -21.83 -2.88 -1.98
N MET A 125 -21.03 -3.63 -2.75
CA MET A 125 -21.25 -5.07 -2.96
C MET A 125 -21.14 -5.85 -1.65
N LEU A 126 -20.15 -5.57 -0.80
CA LEU A 126 -19.99 -6.25 0.50
C LEU A 126 -21.14 -5.94 1.45
N LEU A 127 -21.66 -4.70 1.46
CA LEU A 127 -22.86 -4.35 2.22
C LEU A 127 -24.08 -5.15 1.73
N GLY A 128 -24.25 -5.26 0.41
CA GLY A 128 -25.30 -6.11 -0.18
C GLY A 128 -25.16 -7.58 0.24
N LEU A 129 -23.94 -8.11 0.26
CA LEU A 129 -23.68 -9.46 0.76
C LEU A 129 -24.02 -9.59 2.25
N HIS A 130 -23.63 -8.63 3.07
CA HIS A 130 -23.96 -8.63 4.51
C HIS A 130 -25.46 -8.75 4.77
N THR A 131 -26.28 -7.94 4.09
CA THR A 131 -27.75 -8.03 4.21
C THR A 131 -28.30 -9.39 3.76
N THR A 132 -27.65 -10.03 2.76
CA THR A 132 -28.04 -11.37 2.31
C THR A 132 -27.74 -12.42 3.39
N PHE A 133 -26.61 -12.30 4.08
CA PHE A 133 -26.25 -13.17 5.19
C PHE A 133 -27.20 -13.00 6.39
N GLU A 134 -27.62 -11.77 6.72
CA GLU A 134 -28.62 -11.54 7.78
C GLU A 134 -29.95 -12.24 7.46
N ARG A 135 -30.43 -12.14 6.21
CA ARG A 135 -31.65 -12.84 5.78
C ARG A 135 -31.50 -14.35 5.83
N TRP A 136 -30.32 -14.87 5.48
CA TRP A 136 -30.03 -16.31 5.61
C TRP A 136 -30.00 -16.76 7.07
N ASP A 137 -29.44 -15.95 7.96
CA ASP A 137 -29.42 -16.21 9.40
C ASP A 137 -30.84 -16.38 9.99
N GLU A 138 -31.74 -15.45 9.63
CA GLU A 138 -33.15 -15.51 10.01
C GLU A 138 -33.84 -16.76 9.43
N SER A 139 -33.62 -17.04 8.14
CA SER A 139 -34.18 -18.21 7.46
C SER A 139 -33.71 -19.52 8.11
N MET A 140 -32.45 -19.56 8.53
CA MET A 140 -31.84 -20.74 9.13
C MET A 140 -32.35 -21.01 10.54
N THR A 141 -32.53 -19.95 11.31
CA THR A 141 -33.21 -19.99 12.62
C THR A 141 -34.62 -20.55 12.46
N GLY A 142 -35.34 -20.12 11.43
CA GLY A 142 -36.65 -20.66 11.06
C GLY A 142 -36.61 -22.16 10.75
N LEU A 143 -35.64 -22.62 9.97
CA LEU A 143 -35.46 -24.04 9.63
C LEU A 143 -35.12 -24.91 10.84
N MET A 144 -34.30 -24.40 11.77
CA MET A 144 -33.98 -25.09 13.03
C MET A 144 -35.26 -25.32 13.85
N ASN A 145 -36.06 -24.26 14.02
CA ASN A 145 -37.34 -24.35 14.74
C ASN A 145 -38.33 -25.31 14.04
N GLN A 146 -38.44 -25.24 12.70
CA GLN A 146 -39.29 -26.18 11.95
C GLN A 146 -38.85 -27.63 12.13
N THR A 147 -37.54 -27.89 12.16
CA THR A 147 -36.99 -29.24 12.37
C THR A 147 -37.34 -29.76 13.76
N GLU A 148 -37.28 -28.91 14.79
CA GLU A 148 -37.69 -29.24 16.16
C GLU A 148 -39.20 -29.56 16.26
N VAL A 149 -40.04 -28.76 15.59
CA VAL A 149 -41.48 -29.04 15.50
C VAL A 149 -41.74 -30.38 14.81
N MET A 150 -41.04 -30.67 13.71
CA MET A 150 -41.17 -31.95 12.99
C MET A 150 -40.74 -33.14 13.86
N HIS A 151 -39.69 -32.98 14.67
CA HIS A 151 -39.29 -34.01 15.64
C HIS A 151 -40.41 -34.31 16.63
N THR A 152 -41.02 -33.25 17.20
CA THR A 152 -42.12 -33.37 18.15
C THR A 152 -43.34 -34.06 17.52
N GLN A 153 -43.70 -33.67 16.29
CA GLN A 153 -44.80 -34.29 15.55
C GLN A 153 -44.54 -35.77 15.23
N ASN A 154 -43.32 -36.12 14.82
CA ASN A 154 -42.97 -37.50 14.54
C ASN A 154 -42.96 -38.37 15.82
N GLU A 155 -42.56 -37.81 16.96
CA GLU A 155 -42.63 -38.51 18.25
C GLU A 155 -44.09 -38.77 18.67
N LEU A 156 -44.99 -37.80 18.47
CA LEU A 156 -46.42 -38.02 18.68
C LEU A 156 -46.99 -39.09 17.73
N LEU A 157 -46.61 -39.06 16.46
CA LEU A 157 -47.00 -40.08 15.48
C LEU A 157 -46.53 -41.48 15.92
N TYR A 158 -45.28 -41.58 16.37
CA TYR A 158 -44.72 -42.82 16.91
C TYR A 158 -45.55 -43.36 18.08
N GLN A 159 -45.92 -42.49 19.03
CA GLN A 159 -46.79 -42.87 20.16
C GLN A 159 -48.17 -43.35 19.71
N ILE A 160 -48.79 -42.67 18.73
CA ILE A 160 -50.08 -43.09 18.15
C ILE A 160 -49.95 -44.49 17.55
N VAL A 161 -48.89 -44.75 16.78
CA VAL A 161 -48.64 -46.06 16.18
C VAL A 161 -48.48 -47.16 17.25
N GLN A 162 -47.74 -46.91 18.32
CA GLN A 162 -47.59 -47.85 19.43
C GLN A 162 -48.94 -48.16 20.11
N ASN A 163 -49.80 -47.15 20.27
CA ASN A 163 -51.15 -47.34 20.77
C ASN A 163 -52.00 -48.21 19.83
N ILE A 164 -51.88 -48.02 18.50
CA ILE A 164 -52.58 -48.87 17.52
C ILE A 164 -52.10 -50.32 17.59
N ILE A 165 -50.79 -50.57 17.72
CA ILE A 165 -50.25 -51.92 17.91
C ILE A 165 -50.87 -52.57 19.15
N THR A 166 -50.91 -51.85 20.27
CA THR A 166 -51.49 -52.33 21.52
C THR A 166 -53.00 -52.59 21.39
N LEU A 167 -53.74 -51.66 20.75
CA LEU A 167 -55.18 -51.79 20.52
C LEU A 167 -55.52 -52.95 19.58
N SER A 168 -54.67 -53.27 18.60
CA SER A 168 -54.88 -54.38 17.66
C SER A 168 -54.72 -55.76 18.32
N LEU A 169 -53.98 -55.84 19.42
CA LEU A 169 -53.73 -57.10 20.13
C LEU A 169 -54.98 -57.61 20.86
N ASN A 170 -55.79 -56.70 21.42
CA ASN A 170 -56.99 -57.06 22.19
C ASN A 170 -58.07 -57.76 21.32
N PRO A 171 -58.45 -57.24 20.13
CA PRO A 171 -59.33 -57.95 19.21
C PRO A 171 -58.76 -59.27 18.70
N ALA A 172 -57.44 -59.37 18.50
CA ALA A 172 -56.81 -60.62 18.09
C ALA A 172 -56.96 -61.70 19.17
N MET A 173 -56.79 -61.34 20.45
CA MET A 173 -57.03 -62.24 21.58
C MET A 173 -58.51 -62.64 21.69
N GLU A 174 -59.43 -61.69 21.57
CA GLU A 174 -60.86 -61.97 21.69
C GLU A 174 -61.40 -62.78 20.50
N ALA A 175 -60.86 -62.56 19.30
CA ALA A 175 -61.13 -63.38 18.13
C ALA A 175 -60.65 -64.83 18.31
N ALA A 176 -59.47 -65.03 18.92
CA ALA A 176 -59.01 -66.38 19.27
C ALA A 176 -59.93 -67.05 20.31
N ARG A 177 -60.47 -66.27 21.25
CA ARG A 177 -61.40 -66.74 22.29
C ARG A 177 -62.78 -67.13 21.72
N ALA A 178 -63.25 -66.45 20.68
CA ALA A 178 -64.50 -66.73 19.98
C ALA A 178 -64.43 -67.93 19.00
N GLY A 179 -63.24 -68.51 18.80
CA GLY A 179 -63.05 -69.69 17.93
C GLY A 179 -63.44 -69.42 16.47
N ASP A 180 -64.27 -70.29 15.89
CA ASP A 180 -64.66 -70.20 14.48
C ASP A 180 -65.45 -68.93 14.13
N PHE A 181 -66.20 -68.38 15.09
CA PHE A 181 -66.95 -67.13 14.91
C PHE A 181 -66.04 -65.88 14.89
N GLY A 182 -64.80 -66.00 15.37
CA GLY A 182 -63.83 -64.90 15.47
C GLY A 182 -62.88 -64.76 14.27
N ARG A 183 -62.88 -65.70 13.30
CA ARG A 183 -61.88 -65.74 12.21
C ARG A 183 -61.78 -64.44 11.39
N GLY A 184 -62.91 -63.80 11.09
CA GLY A 184 -62.93 -62.53 10.36
C GLY A 184 -62.32 -61.37 11.18
N PHE A 185 -62.59 -61.32 12.48
CA PHE A 185 -61.99 -60.33 13.38
C PHE A 185 -60.49 -60.55 13.58
N ALA A 186 -60.04 -61.81 13.65
CA ALA A 186 -58.62 -62.13 13.72
C ALA A 186 -57.84 -61.64 12.48
N MET A 187 -58.42 -61.82 11.29
CA MET A 187 -57.82 -61.34 10.03
C MET A 187 -57.67 -59.82 10.02
N VAL A 188 -58.74 -59.08 10.37
CA VAL A 188 -58.71 -57.61 10.43
C VAL A 188 -57.70 -57.12 11.48
N ALA A 189 -57.66 -57.75 12.66
CA ALA A 189 -56.71 -57.39 13.71
C ALA A 189 -55.25 -57.59 13.27
N SER A 190 -54.96 -58.67 12.53
CA SER A 190 -53.64 -58.93 11.95
C SER A 190 -53.24 -57.86 10.92
N GLU A 191 -54.16 -57.49 10.02
CA GLU A 191 -53.90 -56.47 8.99
C GLU A 191 -53.61 -55.10 9.61
N ILE A 192 -54.41 -54.70 10.63
CA ILE A 192 -54.19 -53.45 11.38
C ILE A 192 -52.82 -53.47 12.06
N LYS A 193 -52.45 -54.59 12.68
CA LYS A 193 -51.15 -54.73 13.36
C LYS A 193 -49.99 -54.61 12.38
N GLU A 194 -50.09 -55.25 11.21
CA GLU A 194 -49.05 -55.17 10.19
C GLU A 194 -48.89 -53.74 9.66
N LEU A 195 -50.00 -53.04 9.39
CA LEU A 195 -49.97 -51.64 8.96
C LEU A 195 -49.33 -50.73 10.02
N ALA A 196 -49.62 -50.98 11.30
CA ALA A 196 -49.04 -50.23 12.40
C ALA A 196 -47.53 -50.46 12.53
N ILE A 197 -47.05 -51.72 12.42
CA ILE A 197 -45.61 -52.04 12.43
C ILE A 197 -44.89 -51.35 11.26
N ARG A 198 -45.47 -51.36 10.05
CA ARG A 198 -44.89 -50.64 8.91
C ARG A 198 -44.85 -49.12 9.15
N SER A 199 -45.88 -48.56 9.78
CA SER A 199 -45.92 -47.13 10.15
C SER A 199 -44.87 -46.78 11.21
N GLU A 200 -44.60 -47.69 12.14
CA GLU A 200 -43.56 -47.53 13.16
C GLU A 200 -42.18 -47.45 12.52
N GLU A 201 -41.88 -48.35 11.59
CA GLU A 201 -40.63 -48.35 10.83
C GLU A 201 -40.46 -47.06 10.03
N LEU A 202 -41.52 -46.60 9.36
CA LEU A 202 -41.51 -45.34 8.64
C LEU A 202 -41.22 -44.15 9.56
N SER A 203 -41.85 -44.08 10.73
CA SER A 203 -41.60 -43.01 11.72
C SER A 203 -40.17 -43.05 12.27
N LYS A 204 -39.58 -44.24 12.50
CA LYS A 204 -38.16 -44.38 12.88
C LYS A 204 -37.23 -43.87 11.77
N ASN A 205 -37.51 -44.22 10.52
CA ASN A 205 -36.74 -43.73 9.37
C ASN A 205 -36.86 -42.21 9.22
N TYR A 206 -38.06 -41.65 9.42
CA TYR A 206 -38.28 -40.22 9.39
C TYR A 206 -37.49 -39.50 10.50
N LYS A 207 -37.48 -40.05 11.73
CA LYS A 207 -36.65 -39.54 12.84
C LYS A 207 -35.17 -39.46 12.48
N ASN A 208 -34.64 -40.50 11.84
CA ASN A 208 -33.25 -40.52 11.38
C ASN A 208 -32.96 -39.44 10.33
N ASN A 209 -33.89 -39.19 9.40
CA ASN A 209 -33.73 -38.13 8.41
C ASN A 209 -33.80 -36.74 9.05
N LEU A 210 -34.70 -36.52 10.00
CA LEU A 210 -34.77 -35.26 10.74
C LEU A 210 -33.46 -34.99 11.52
N ASN A 211 -32.87 -36.01 12.16
CA ASN A 211 -31.57 -35.86 12.81
C ASN A 211 -30.47 -35.44 11.83
N LYS A 212 -30.43 -36.03 10.63
CA LYS A 212 -29.49 -35.63 9.58
C LYS A 212 -29.74 -34.19 9.12
N HIS A 213 -31.00 -33.80 8.94
CA HIS A 213 -31.36 -32.43 8.59
C HIS A 213 -30.93 -31.44 9.67
N ALA A 214 -31.12 -31.76 10.96
CA ALA A 214 -30.69 -30.90 12.07
C ALA A 214 -29.17 -30.67 12.07
N VAL A 215 -28.37 -31.72 11.81
CA VAL A 215 -26.91 -31.61 11.69
C VAL A 215 -26.52 -30.70 10.54
N VAL A 216 -27.02 -30.96 9.32
CA VAL A 216 -26.72 -30.15 8.14
C VAL A 216 -27.14 -28.69 8.39
N THR A 217 -28.32 -28.49 8.97
CA THR A 217 -28.87 -27.18 9.29
C THR A 217 -27.95 -26.41 10.24
N THR A 218 -27.50 -27.06 11.31
CA THR A 218 -26.60 -26.45 12.29
C THR A 218 -25.23 -26.12 11.69
N THR A 219 -24.66 -27.00 10.87
CA THR A 219 -23.37 -26.74 10.21
C THR A 219 -23.47 -25.58 9.22
N THR A 220 -24.51 -25.54 8.38
CA THR A 220 -24.73 -24.43 7.45
C THR A 220 -24.94 -23.10 8.19
N PHE A 221 -25.62 -23.11 9.35
CA PHE A 221 -25.77 -21.93 10.19
C PHE A 221 -24.41 -21.40 10.69
N GLN A 222 -23.52 -22.29 11.12
CA GLN A 222 -22.16 -21.91 11.56
C GLN A 222 -21.34 -21.31 10.40
N ASP A 223 -21.45 -21.88 9.20
CA ASP A 223 -20.76 -21.38 8.01
C ASP A 223 -21.27 -19.98 7.60
N ILE A 224 -22.59 -19.75 7.69
CA ILE A 224 -23.22 -18.44 7.46
C ILE A 224 -22.70 -17.41 8.45
N GLN A 225 -22.67 -17.73 9.74
CA GLN A 225 -22.16 -16.86 10.79
C GLN A 225 -20.68 -16.51 10.61
N ALA A 226 -19.84 -17.51 10.30
CA ALA A 226 -18.42 -17.30 10.03
C ALA A 226 -18.21 -16.39 8.82
N SER A 227 -18.96 -16.64 7.73
CA SER A 227 -18.91 -15.83 6.51
C SER A 227 -19.38 -14.39 6.75
N GLY A 228 -20.45 -14.20 7.52
CA GLY A 228 -20.94 -12.88 7.91
C GLY A 228 -19.88 -12.06 8.67
N LYS A 229 -19.15 -12.69 9.60
CA LYS A 229 -18.04 -12.05 10.32
C LYS A 229 -16.87 -11.67 9.41
N LEU A 230 -16.55 -12.51 8.42
CA LEU A 230 -15.52 -12.21 7.43
C LEU A 230 -15.90 -11.00 6.57
N ILE A 231 -17.16 -10.88 6.16
CA ILE A 231 -17.66 -9.73 5.41
C ILE A 231 -17.56 -8.45 6.23
N LEU A 232 -17.99 -8.46 7.48
CA LEU A 232 -17.85 -7.30 8.37
C LEU A 232 -16.39 -6.87 8.53
N THR A 233 -15.48 -7.84 8.68
CA THR A 233 -14.05 -7.57 8.75
C THR A 233 -13.53 -6.95 7.45
N ALA A 234 -13.97 -7.46 6.29
CA ALA A 234 -13.59 -6.94 4.99
C ALA A 234 -14.10 -5.51 4.74
N ILE A 235 -15.30 -5.18 5.23
CA ILE A 235 -15.85 -3.80 5.18
C ILE A 235 -14.95 -2.86 5.99
N HIS A 236 -14.61 -3.22 7.23
CA HIS A 236 -13.76 -2.39 8.09
C HIS A 236 -12.35 -2.19 7.53
N THR A 237 -11.72 -3.24 7.00
CA THR A 237 -10.38 -3.12 6.40
C THR A 237 -10.40 -2.26 5.15
N LYS A 238 -11.48 -2.30 4.36
CA LYS A 238 -11.68 -1.42 3.21
C LYS A 238 -11.83 0.05 3.60
N GLN A 239 -12.68 0.36 4.58
CA GLN A 239 -12.87 1.73 5.06
C GLN A 239 -11.53 2.35 5.50
N ALA A 240 -10.73 1.59 6.26
CA ALA A 240 -9.41 2.04 6.69
C ALA A 240 -8.42 2.26 5.53
N LEU A 241 -8.60 1.55 4.40
CA LEU A 241 -7.79 1.74 3.21
C LEU A 241 -8.25 2.97 2.41
N GLU A 242 -9.56 3.18 2.29
CA GLU A 242 -10.16 4.38 1.67
C GLU A 242 -9.66 5.64 2.36
N ASP A 243 -9.73 5.71 3.70
CA ASP A 243 -9.24 6.85 4.49
C ASP A 243 -7.75 7.15 4.23
N LYS A 244 -6.92 6.09 4.15
CA LYS A 244 -5.48 6.24 3.86
C LYS A 244 -5.24 6.77 2.45
N LEU A 245 -5.99 6.27 1.47
CA LEU A 245 -5.84 6.70 0.08
C LEU A 245 -6.29 8.15 -0.10
N GLU A 246 -7.39 8.56 0.52
CA GLU A 246 -7.83 9.96 0.52
C GLU A 246 -6.75 10.90 1.09
N HIS A 247 -6.15 10.52 2.23
CA HIS A 247 -5.06 11.31 2.81
C HIS A 247 -3.85 11.42 1.86
N VAL A 248 -3.46 10.34 1.18
CA VAL A 248 -2.33 10.38 0.24
C VAL A 248 -2.66 11.25 -0.97
N ILE A 249 -3.87 11.15 -1.53
CA ILE A 249 -4.31 11.98 -2.67
C ILE A 249 -4.28 13.47 -2.28
N LEU A 250 -4.82 13.84 -1.12
CA LEU A 250 -4.80 15.21 -0.62
C LEU A 250 -3.37 15.74 -0.44
N SER A 251 -2.49 14.95 0.18
CA SER A 251 -1.09 15.34 0.37
C SER A 251 -0.30 15.45 -0.94
N GLY A 252 -0.55 14.55 -1.89
CA GLY A 252 0.09 14.57 -3.20
C GLY A 252 -0.34 15.74 -4.06
N THR A 253 -1.62 16.13 -3.96
CA THR A 253 -2.17 17.29 -4.68
C THR A 253 -1.60 18.62 -4.16
N GLN A 254 -1.32 18.70 -2.85
CA GLN A 254 -0.71 19.90 -2.24
C GLN A 254 0.80 20.04 -2.50
N ALA A 255 1.46 18.95 -2.88
CA ALA A 255 2.91 18.90 -3.12
C ALA A 255 3.31 19.27 -4.56
N ILE A 256 2.34 19.35 -5.49
CA ILE A 256 2.50 19.79 -6.88
C ILE A 256 2.23 21.30 -6.96
#